data_AF-A0A955P7F8-F1
#
_entry.id   AF-A0A955P7F8-F1
#
_cell.length_a   1.000
_cell.length_b   1.000
_cell.length_c   1.000
_cell.angle_alpha   90.00
_cell.angle_beta   90.00
_cell.angle_gamma   90.00
#
_symmetry.space_group_name_H-M   'P 1'
#
loop_
_entity.id
_entity.type
_entity.pdbx_description
1 polymer ?
#
loop_
_entity_poly.entity_id
_entity_poly.type
_entity_poly.pdbx_seq_one_letter_code
_entity_poly.pdbx_strand_id
1 'polypeptide(L)'
;MAQKTLALHFSVMLPLLTLTSSYISWADPPPTINIQGTLQDSQGDPLTGVRDYRVRFFDSETEGSSIVEVSGTTTLTSSGRFSLAVDPPEAALDAAEMWYELAIDEDGDGVDPNDVFPERVKVHSVPFALRAQDAETVGGMAASEFATTDALSSGLADKADLDHHHNAEYWSIEGNPGGEGRVLGTTDDQSFQIIVGGTRTLLFAPKPSSPNIVGGYWGNEILTETYGSVIAGGGSPDHINSVTGNYSFIGGGNGNVAGGAGATVSGGFRNKARAESSTVSGGWSNSARGYSSTVGGGYGNVAEGSESTVGGGEHNLAQDTYTTVSGGRDNHAAGMASSVGGGLYNGASGVASVVSGGDNNYAPGRWSIVAGGKNNTASGESSFASGRMAKALHDGAFVW
;
A
#
# COMPACT_ATOMS: atom_id res chain seq x y z
N MET A 1 6.13 94.68 -5.74
CA MET A 1 6.02 94.14 -4.36
C MET A 1 6.57 92.73 -4.40
N ALA A 2 7.53 92.43 -3.52
CA ALA A 2 8.28 91.18 -3.48
C ALA A 2 7.63 90.15 -2.52
N GLN A 3 8.10 88.90 -2.65
CA GLN A 3 8.16 87.82 -1.65
C GLN A 3 6.95 86.90 -1.35
N LYS A 4 7.27 85.60 -1.51
CA LYS A 4 7.14 84.45 -0.59
C LYS A 4 5.85 83.59 -0.55
N THR A 5 6.03 82.35 -1.06
CA THR A 5 5.82 80.99 -0.47
C THR A 5 4.76 80.81 0.65
N LEU A 6 3.91 79.75 0.70
CA LEU A 6 4.25 78.34 1.06
C LEU A 6 2.97 77.44 1.13
N ALA A 7 3.13 76.14 0.75
CA ALA A 7 2.49 74.89 1.27
C ALA A 7 0.95 74.64 1.15
N LEU A 8 0.40 73.42 0.94
CA LEU A 8 0.83 72.04 1.23
C LEU A 8 0.02 70.95 0.44
N HIS A 9 0.74 69.97 -0.16
CA HIS A 9 0.52 68.50 -0.31
C HIS A 9 -0.82 67.83 -0.74
N PHE A 10 -0.77 66.97 -1.78
CA PHE A 10 -0.58 65.49 -1.62
C PHE A 10 -0.22 64.77 -2.93
N SER A 11 0.70 63.80 -2.82
CA SER A 11 1.31 62.97 -3.86
C SER A 11 0.44 61.82 -4.37
N VAL A 12 0.61 61.45 -5.65
CA VAL A 12 0.58 60.04 -6.08
C VAL A 12 1.74 59.80 -7.06
N MET A 13 2.64 58.89 -6.67
CA MET A 13 3.73 58.33 -7.45
C MET A 13 3.20 57.29 -8.45
N LEU A 14 3.59 57.38 -9.72
CA LEU A 14 3.45 56.30 -10.71
C LEU A 14 4.85 55.98 -11.26
N PRO A 15 5.34 54.73 -11.17
CA PRO A 15 6.66 54.37 -11.67
C PRO A 15 6.66 54.32 -13.20
N LEU A 16 7.58 55.08 -13.81
CA LEU A 16 7.84 55.11 -15.24
C LEU A 16 8.70 53.89 -15.61
N LEU A 17 8.06 52.89 -16.21
CA LEU A 17 8.70 51.68 -16.72
C LEU A 17 9.45 52.03 -18.02
N THR A 18 10.78 52.08 -17.97
CA THR A 18 11.62 52.22 -19.17
C THR A 18 11.65 50.91 -19.93
N LEU A 19 10.82 50.78 -20.97
CA LEU A 19 10.95 49.74 -21.98
C LEU A 19 12.23 50.00 -22.79
N THR A 20 13.26 49.19 -22.56
CA THR A 20 14.39 49.06 -23.48
C THR A 20 13.88 48.37 -24.74
N SER A 21 13.85 49.07 -25.88
CA SER A 21 13.54 48.43 -27.16
C SER A 21 14.68 47.48 -27.51
N SER A 22 14.45 46.18 -27.32
CA SER A 22 15.29 45.14 -27.88
C SER A 22 15.08 45.16 -29.38
N TYR A 23 16.13 45.51 -30.11
CA TYR A 23 16.14 45.44 -31.57
C TYR A 23 15.95 43.98 -31.98
N ILE A 24 14.87 43.72 -32.72
CA ILE A 24 14.63 42.45 -33.38
C ILE A 24 15.72 42.32 -34.46
N SER A 25 16.72 41.47 -34.26
CA SER A 25 17.63 41.09 -35.35
C SER A 25 17.03 39.89 -36.07
N TRP A 26 16.41 40.15 -37.21
CA TRP A 26 15.93 39.11 -38.12
C TRP A 26 17.15 38.37 -38.71
N ALA A 27 17.08 37.05 -38.77
CA ALA A 27 17.86 36.33 -39.76
C ALA A 27 17.08 36.49 -41.07
N ASP A 28 17.58 37.29 -42.00
CA ASP A 28 16.93 37.46 -43.31
C ASP A 28 16.99 36.12 -44.05
N PRO A 29 15.84 35.48 -44.32
CA PRO A 29 15.83 34.31 -45.19
C PRO A 29 16.36 34.74 -46.57
N PRO A 30 17.16 33.90 -47.27
CA PRO A 30 17.61 34.25 -48.60
C PRO A 30 16.37 34.48 -49.48
N PRO A 31 16.25 35.65 -50.14
CA PRO A 31 15.10 35.98 -50.95
C PRO A 31 15.19 35.24 -52.28
N THR A 32 15.24 33.91 -52.29
CA THR A 32 15.40 33.14 -53.54
C THR A 32 14.05 32.62 -54.01
N ILE A 33 13.66 32.97 -55.23
CA ILE A 33 12.51 32.38 -55.93
C ILE A 33 13.01 31.22 -56.79
N ASN A 34 12.36 30.06 -56.68
CA ASN A 34 12.62 28.92 -57.56
C ASN A 34 11.58 28.87 -58.69
N ILE A 35 12.02 29.06 -59.93
CA ILE A 35 11.18 28.97 -61.15
C ILE A 35 11.50 27.67 -61.86
N GLN A 36 10.50 26.82 -62.08
CA GLN A 36 10.66 25.50 -62.70
C GLN A 36 9.65 25.31 -63.82
N GLY A 37 10.07 24.62 -64.88
CA GLY A 37 9.20 24.35 -66.02
C GLY A 37 9.77 23.31 -66.96
N THR A 38 9.06 23.09 -68.06
CA THR A 38 9.49 22.26 -69.19
C THR A 38 9.43 23.10 -70.45
N LEU A 39 10.50 23.10 -71.23
CA LEU A 39 10.56 23.78 -72.52
C LEU A 39 10.49 22.75 -73.67
N GLN A 40 9.66 23.03 -74.67
CA GLN A 40 9.43 22.18 -75.84
C GLN A 40 9.47 23.04 -77.10
N ASP A 41 9.87 22.46 -78.23
CA ASP A 41 9.80 23.13 -79.52
C ASP A 41 8.35 23.16 -80.07
N SER A 42 8.17 23.81 -81.23
CA SER A 42 6.86 23.92 -81.89
C SER A 42 6.24 22.59 -82.33
N GLN A 43 7.00 21.50 -82.28
CA GLN A 43 6.61 20.13 -82.62
C GLN A 43 6.29 19.32 -81.34
N GLY A 44 6.54 19.88 -80.15
CA GLY A 44 6.31 19.27 -78.84
C GLY A 44 7.49 18.45 -78.32
N ASP A 45 8.64 18.48 -79.01
CA ASP A 45 9.84 17.77 -78.58
C ASP A 45 10.60 18.59 -77.51
N PRO A 46 11.14 17.96 -76.45
CA PRO A 46 11.82 18.70 -75.38
C PRO A 46 13.11 19.37 -75.85
N LEU A 47 13.27 20.66 -75.54
CA LEU A 47 14.53 21.36 -75.73
C LEU A 47 15.56 20.91 -74.69
N THR A 48 16.83 20.76 -75.07
CA THR A 48 17.90 20.27 -74.17
C THR A 48 19.14 21.17 -74.25
N GLY A 49 20.07 21.02 -73.29
CA GLY A 49 21.34 21.76 -73.28
C GLY A 49 21.30 23.06 -72.49
N VAL A 50 22.33 23.89 -72.64
CA VAL A 50 22.46 25.18 -71.94
C VAL A 50 21.71 26.24 -72.74
N ARG A 51 20.85 27.02 -72.07
CA ARG A 51 20.05 28.10 -72.65
C ARG A 51 20.18 29.38 -71.83
N ASP A 52 20.17 30.52 -72.52
CA ASP A 52 20.10 31.81 -71.86
C ASP A 52 18.67 32.08 -71.36
N TYR A 53 18.56 32.72 -70.21
CA TYR A 53 17.28 33.16 -69.66
C TYR A 53 17.33 34.63 -69.24
N ARG A 54 16.15 35.23 -69.20
CA ARG A 54 15.89 36.56 -68.65
C ARG A 54 14.64 36.53 -67.78
N VAL A 55 14.74 37.08 -66.58
CA VAL A 55 13.62 37.33 -65.68
C VAL A 55 13.50 38.83 -65.46
N ARG A 56 12.33 39.40 -65.75
CA ARG A 56 12.01 40.79 -65.43
C ARG A 56 10.96 40.86 -64.34
N PHE A 57 11.15 41.77 -63.38
CA PHE A 57 10.21 41.99 -62.29
C PHE A 57 9.36 43.26 -62.52
N PHE A 58 8.09 43.18 -62.13
CA PHE A 58 7.08 44.23 -62.31
C PHE A 58 6.23 44.41 -61.04
N ASP A 59 5.71 45.62 -60.87
CA ASP A 59 4.78 46.04 -59.80
C ASP A 59 3.30 46.00 -60.24
N SER A 60 3.03 45.50 -61.46
CA SER A 60 1.69 45.32 -62.00
C SER A 60 1.65 44.16 -63.01
N GLU A 61 0.46 43.57 -63.15
CA GLU A 61 0.20 42.39 -63.97
C GLU A 61 0.26 42.67 -65.49
N THR A 62 -0.22 43.83 -65.93
CA THR A 62 -0.40 44.13 -67.37
C THR A 62 0.18 45.47 -67.81
N GLU A 63 0.38 46.41 -66.88
CA GLU A 63 1.04 47.70 -67.11
C GLU A 63 2.31 47.80 -66.23
N GLY A 64 3.12 48.84 -66.36
CA GLY A 64 4.31 49.06 -65.51
C GLY A 64 5.65 49.03 -66.25
N SER A 65 6.61 49.79 -65.72
CA SER A 65 8.01 49.76 -66.17
C SER A 65 8.70 48.57 -65.54
N SER A 66 9.61 47.90 -66.28
CA SER A 66 10.45 46.86 -65.68
C SER A 66 11.25 47.47 -64.52
N ILE A 67 11.15 46.88 -63.33
CA ILE A 67 11.82 47.40 -62.13
C ILE A 67 13.30 47.02 -62.21
N VAL A 68 13.59 45.73 -62.43
CA VAL A 68 14.94 45.18 -62.63
C VAL A 68 14.89 43.93 -63.52
N GLU A 69 16.00 43.65 -64.21
CA GLU A 69 16.21 42.46 -65.04
C GLU A 69 17.35 41.59 -64.47
N VAL A 70 17.15 40.28 -64.43
CA VAL A 70 18.15 39.27 -64.10
C VAL A 70 18.30 38.32 -65.28
N SER A 71 19.52 38.14 -65.78
CA SER A 71 19.82 37.21 -66.86
C SER A 71 20.92 36.21 -66.46
N GLY A 72 20.93 35.05 -67.11
CA GLY A 72 21.89 33.99 -66.84
C GLY A 72 21.72 32.82 -67.79
N THR A 73 22.37 31.71 -67.49
CA THR A 73 22.22 30.44 -68.22
C THR A 73 21.56 29.39 -67.35
N THR A 74 20.78 28.51 -67.95
CA THR A 74 20.24 27.30 -67.31
C THR A 74 20.49 26.08 -68.16
N THR A 75 20.59 24.91 -67.54
CA THR A 75 20.77 23.64 -68.25
C THR A 75 19.46 22.85 -68.22
N LEU A 76 18.91 22.57 -69.41
CA LEU A 76 17.71 21.75 -69.57
C LEU A 76 18.08 20.27 -69.56
N THR A 77 17.32 19.46 -68.82
CA THR A 77 17.47 18.01 -68.81
C THR A 77 17.08 17.40 -70.16
N SER A 78 17.33 16.10 -70.35
CA SER A 78 16.88 15.35 -71.54
C SER A 78 15.35 15.31 -71.72
N SER A 79 14.59 15.72 -70.70
CA SER A 79 13.13 15.87 -70.74
C SER A 79 12.68 17.33 -70.81
N GLY A 80 13.59 18.26 -71.15
CA GLY A 80 13.34 19.70 -71.25
C GLY A 80 13.05 20.42 -69.93
N ARG A 81 13.34 19.80 -68.78
CA ARG A 81 13.09 20.44 -67.48
C ARG A 81 14.20 21.42 -67.12
N PHE A 82 13.81 22.57 -66.57
CA PHE A 82 14.72 23.55 -65.99
C PHE A 82 14.33 23.88 -64.54
N SER A 83 15.30 24.38 -63.77
CA SER A 83 15.10 24.97 -62.44
C SER A 83 16.02 26.17 -62.27
N LEU A 84 15.44 27.35 -62.08
CA LEU A 84 16.14 28.61 -61.87
C LEU A 84 15.98 29.02 -60.41
N ALA A 85 17.09 29.30 -59.74
CA ALA A 85 17.09 30.00 -58.46
C ALA A 85 17.40 31.48 -58.76
N VAL A 86 16.43 32.35 -58.53
CA VAL A 86 16.52 33.79 -58.83
C VAL A 86 16.32 34.56 -57.56
N ASP A 87 17.31 35.36 -57.17
CA ASP A 87 17.19 36.29 -56.06
C ASP A 87 16.61 37.62 -56.59
N PRO A 88 15.37 38.02 -56.23
CA PRO A 88 14.86 39.33 -56.57
C PRO A 88 15.71 40.39 -55.86
N PRO A 89 16.10 41.46 -56.55
CA PRO A 89 16.79 42.59 -55.94
C PRO A 89 15.87 43.30 -54.94
N GLU A 90 16.47 43.98 -53.97
CA GLU A 90 15.77 44.68 -52.86
C GLU A 90 14.61 45.57 -53.34
N ALA A 91 14.79 46.31 -54.44
CA ALA A 91 13.74 47.16 -55.02
C ALA A 91 12.48 46.40 -55.48
N ALA A 92 12.60 45.12 -55.84
CA ALA A 92 11.46 44.28 -56.19
C ALA A 92 10.78 43.68 -54.94
N LEU A 93 11.55 43.43 -53.88
CA LEU A 93 11.04 42.93 -52.59
C LEU A 93 10.25 44.00 -51.81
N ASP A 94 10.56 45.28 -52.03
CA ASP A 94 9.85 46.41 -51.42
C ASP A 94 8.49 46.72 -52.08
N ALA A 95 8.20 46.13 -53.24
CA ALA A 95 6.94 46.36 -53.94
C ALA A 95 5.76 45.71 -53.19
N ALA A 96 4.63 46.43 -53.08
CA ALA A 96 3.43 45.94 -52.40
C ALA A 96 2.86 44.66 -53.05
N GLU A 97 3.03 44.54 -54.37
CA GLU A 97 2.75 43.34 -55.15
C GLU A 97 3.87 43.17 -56.20
N MET A 98 4.24 41.93 -56.50
CA MET A 98 5.33 41.61 -57.42
C MET A 98 4.92 40.53 -58.43
N TRP A 99 5.27 40.73 -59.69
CA TRP A 99 5.13 39.77 -60.78
C TRP A 99 6.45 39.56 -61.49
N TYR A 100 6.66 38.38 -62.08
CA TYR A 100 7.80 38.14 -62.97
C TYR A 100 7.36 37.73 -64.37
N GLU A 101 8.15 38.15 -65.37
CA GLU A 101 8.09 37.70 -66.76
C GLU A 101 9.34 36.87 -67.03
N LEU A 102 9.16 35.67 -67.58
CA LEU A 102 10.24 34.76 -67.95
C LEU A 102 10.42 34.79 -69.47
N ALA A 103 11.67 34.79 -69.91
CA ALA A 103 12.05 34.44 -71.27
C ALA A 103 13.22 33.46 -71.23
N ILE A 104 13.16 32.41 -72.06
CA ILE A 104 14.23 31.41 -72.21
C ILE A 104 14.46 31.22 -73.70
N ASP A 105 15.71 31.36 -74.14
CA ASP A 105 16.14 31.22 -75.53
C ASP A 105 15.79 29.83 -76.12
N GLU A 106 14.89 29.80 -77.10
CA GLU A 106 14.43 28.57 -77.75
C GLU A 106 15.32 28.14 -78.94
N ASP A 107 15.78 29.08 -79.76
CA ASP A 107 16.42 28.81 -81.05
C ASP A 107 17.96 28.96 -81.06
N GLY A 108 18.53 29.42 -79.95
CA GLY A 108 19.96 29.54 -79.73
C GLY A 108 20.57 30.85 -80.25
N ASP A 109 19.76 31.85 -80.58
CA ASP A 109 20.23 33.17 -81.03
C ASP A 109 20.30 34.25 -79.93
N GLY A 110 19.93 33.84 -78.70
CA GLY A 110 19.92 34.66 -77.49
C GLY A 110 18.53 35.21 -77.20
N VAL A 111 18.29 35.61 -75.95
CA VAL A 111 16.92 35.94 -75.51
C VAL A 111 16.31 37.13 -76.26
N ASP A 112 15.30 36.88 -77.09
CA ASP A 112 14.63 37.84 -77.95
C ASP A 112 13.16 38.10 -77.52
N PRO A 113 12.36 38.90 -78.28
CA PRO A 113 10.94 39.10 -77.98
C PRO A 113 10.02 37.90 -78.24
N ASN A 114 10.43 36.92 -79.04
CA ASN A 114 9.69 35.69 -79.33
C ASN A 114 9.85 34.64 -78.22
N ASP A 115 10.94 34.69 -77.44
CA ASP A 115 11.20 33.82 -76.29
C ASP A 115 10.37 34.14 -75.03
N VAL A 116 9.55 35.20 -75.08
CA VAL A 116 8.82 35.70 -73.90
C VAL A 116 7.59 34.84 -73.63
N PHE A 117 7.51 34.31 -72.41
CA PHE A 117 6.30 33.62 -71.96
C PHE A 117 5.14 34.63 -71.85
N PRO A 118 3.94 34.29 -72.36
CA PRO A 118 2.88 35.27 -72.61
C PRO A 118 2.21 35.85 -71.35
N GLU A 119 2.41 35.24 -70.18
CA GLU A 119 1.76 35.66 -68.94
C GLU A 119 2.78 35.94 -67.83
N ARG A 120 2.60 37.08 -67.14
CA ARG A 120 3.36 37.38 -65.92
C ARG A 120 2.80 36.56 -64.76
N VAL A 121 3.69 36.02 -63.93
CA VAL A 121 3.31 35.20 -62.79
C VAL A 121 3.45 36.01 -61.50
N LYS A 122 2.36 36.07 -60.71
CA LYS A 122 2.35 36.74 -59.41
C LYS A 122 3.21 35.98 -58.40
N VAL A 123 4.08 36.70 -57.70
CA VAL A 123 4.88 36.15 -56.60
C VAL A 123 4.10 36.30 -55.30
N HIS A 124 3.81 35.17 -54.64
CA HIS A 124 3.13 35.15 -53.35
C HIS A 124 4.15 35.00 -52.22
N SER A 125 4.03 35.82 -51.18
CA SER A 125 4.68 35.53 -49.90
C SER A 125 3.92 34.41 -49.20
N VAL A 126 4.64 33.40 -48.69
CA VAL A 126 4.07 32.43 -47.75
C VAL A 126 4.34 32.91 -46.32
N PRO A 127 3.37 32.84 -45.40
CA PRO A 127 3.61 33.18 -44.01
C PRO A 127 4.61 32.18 -43.41
N PHE A 128 5.82 32.65 -43.08
CA PHE A 128 6.76 31.86 -42.30
C PHE A 128 6.18 31.61 -40.90
N ALA A 129 6.35 30.39 -40.40
CA ALA A 129 5.99 30.04 -39.04
C ALA A 129 6.79 30.92 -38.06
N LEU A 130 6.10 31.79 -37.32
CA LEU A 130 6.65 32.55 -36.21
C LEU A 130 7.19 31.56 -35.18
N ARG A 131 8.51 31.43 -35.08
CA ARG A 131 9.14 30.72 -33.96
C ARG A 131 8.96 31.61 -32.73
N ALA A 132 8.17 31.15 -31.75
CA ALA A 132 7.92 31.92 -30.54
C ALA A 132 9.25 32.18 -29.79
N GLN A 133 9.42 33.41 -29.31
CA GLN A 133 10.60 33.87 -28.57
C GLN A 133 10.96 32.96 -27.38
N ASP A 134 9.94 32.31 -26.80
CA ASP A 134 10.07 31.42 -25.64
C ASP A 134 9.97 29.93 -25.99
N ALA A 135 10.24 29.51 -27.23
CA ALA A 135 10.21 28.08 -27.59
C ALA A 135 11.27 27.24 -26.83
N GLU A 136 12.29 27.90 -26.27
CA GLU A 136 13.40 27.29 -25.52
C GLU A 136 13.43 27.72 -24.04
N THR A 137 12.45 28.53 -23.60
CA THR A 137 12.36 29.08 -22.23
C THR A 137 10.97 28.83 -21.64
N VAL A 138 10.86 28.74 -20.33
CA VAL A 138 9.55 28.71 -19.64
C VAL A 138 9.46 29.99 -18.83
N GLY A 139 8.56 30.90 -19.23
CA GLY A 139 8.39 32.20 -18.56
C GLY A 139 9.60 33.13 -18.68
N GLY A 140 10.34 33.06 -19.80
CA GLY A 140 11.51 33.89 -20.06
C GLY A 140 12.82 33.41 -19.44
N MET A 141 12.82 32.26 -18.75
CA MET A 141 14.02 31.66 -18.14
C MET A 141 14.53 30.46 -18.96
N ALA A 142 15.84 30.41 -19.17
CA ALA A 142 16.49 29.26 -19.83
C ALA A 142 16.44 28.01 -18.93
N ALA A 143 16.44 26.80 -19.50
CA ALA A 143 16.44 25.56 -18.71
C ALA A 143 17.59 25.49 -17.68
N SER A 144 18.74 26.11 -17.98
CA SER A 144 19.88 26.23 -17.06
C SER A 144 19.64 27.19 -15.89
N GLU A 145 18.70 28.13 -16.01
CA GLU A 145 18.33 29.03 -14.90
C GLU A 145 17.44 28.34 -13.86
N PHE A 146 16.66 27.34 -14.27
CA PHE A 146 16.03 26.38 -13.34
C PHE A 146 17.06 25.42 -12.73
N ALA A 147 18.22 25.26 -13.37
CA ALA A 147 19.36 24.52 -12.84
C ALA A 147 20.36 25.44 -12.11
N THR A 148 19.93 26.61 -11.62
CA THR A 148 20.74 27.36 -10.67
C THR A 148 20.84 26.57 -9.39
N THR A 149 22.07 26.49 -8.89
CA THR A 149 22.54 25.62 -7.82
C THR A 149 21.83 25.77 -6.48
N ASP A 150 20.85 26.67 -6.34
CA ASP A 150 20.03 26.81 -5.11
C ASP A 150 18.72 26.02 -5.15
N ALA A 151 18.10 25.85 -6.33
CA ALA A 151 16.94 24.95 -6.46
C ALA A 151 17.38 23.46 -6.50
N LEU A 152 18.58 23.20 -7.04
CA LEU A 152 19.22 21.88 -6.97
C LEU A 152 19.98 21.66 -5.65
N SER A 153 20.40 22.69 -4.90
CA SER A 153 20.93 22.45 -3.55
C SER A 153 19.82 22.25 -2.52
N SER A 154 18.70 22.96 -2.62
CA SER A 154 17.55 22.67 -1.74
C SER A 154 16.83 21.36 -2.10
N GLY A 155 16.90 20.91 -3.36
CA GLY A 155 16.29 19.66 -3.82
C GLY A 155 17.22 18.44 -3.95
N LEU A 156 18.55 18.63 -4.04
CA LEU A 156 19.56 17.55 -4.14
C LEU A 156 20.79 17.74 -3.23
N ALA A 157 21.00 18.88 -2.55
CA ALA A 157 22.04 18.93 -1.49
C ALA A 157 21.62 18.17 -0.23
N ASP A 158 20.40 17.64 -0.23
CA ASP A 158 20.05 16.57 0.67
C ASP A 158 20.55 15.22 0.14
N LYS A 159 21.88 15.12 0.02
CA LYS A 159 22.53 13.81 0.07
C LYS A 159 22.25 13.11 1.40
N ALA A 160 21.76 13.84 2.42
CA ALA A 160 21.20 13.31 3.65
C ALA A 160 19.70 12.92 3.55
N ASP A 161 19.00 13.23 2.46
CA ASP A 161 17.65 12.67 2.17
C ASP A 161 17.73 11.33 1.41
N LEU A 162 18.87 11.07 0.77
CA LEU A 162 19.20 9.72 0.27
C LEU A 162 19.67 8.77 1.40
N ASP A 163 20.14 9.33 2.51
CA ASP A 163 20.52 8.60 3.72
C ASP A 163 19.57 8.96 4.87
N HIS A 164 18.28 8.58 4.74
CA HIS A 164 17.26 8.53 5.81
C HIS A 164 17.62 9.36 7.06
N HIS A 165 17.42 10.67 6.96
CA HIS A 165 17.49 11.66 8.04
C HIS A 165 17.50 11.05 9.46
N HIS A 166 18.69 10.99 10.04
CA HIS A 166 18.96 10.63 11.44
C HIS A 166 18.48 11.71 12.43
N ASN A 167 17.33 12.34 12.19
CA ASN A 167 16.75 13.37 13.05
C ASN A 167 16.04 12.78 14.30
N ALA A 168 16.24 11.48 14.58
CA ALA A 168 15.60 10.76 15.67
C ALA A 168 14.06 10.70 15.60
N GLU A 169 13.46 11.00 14.44
CA GLU A 169 12.00 10.91 14.21
C GLU A 169 11.57 9.54 13.65
N TYR A 170 12.50 8.78 13.06
CA TYR A 170 12.24 7.45 12.50
C TYR A 170 12.79 6.33 13.38
N TRP A 171 12.21 5.12 13.27
CA TRP A 171 12.75 3.92 13.90
C TRP A 171 13.82 3.29 13.01
N SER A 172 15.08 3.33 13.45
CA SER A 172 16.21 2.72 12.74
C SER A 172 16.09 1.19 12.68
N ILE A 173 16.54 0.59 11.59
CA ILE A 173 16.64 -0.88 11.43
C ILE A 173 17.68 -1.50 12.37
N GLU A 174 18.65 -0.71 12.83
CA GLU A 174 19.62 -1.10 13.87
C GLU A 174 19.10 -0.79 15.29
N GLY A 175 17.90 -0.22 15.38
CA GLY A 175 17.30 0.27 16.62
C GLY A 175 17.70 1.70 16.95
N ASN A 176 16.88 2.35 17.77
CA ASN A 176 17.14 3.70 18.27
C ASN A 176 17.73 3.65 19.69
N PRO A 177 18.69 4.55 20.04
CA PRO A 177 19.09 4.74 21.43
C PRO A 177 17.89 5.07 22.32
N GLY A 178 17.86 4.50 23.53
CA GLY A 178 16.76 4.72 24.48
C GLY A 178 16.69 6.15 25.05
N GLY A 179 15.50 6.56 25.49
CA GLY A 179 15.23 7.84 26.15
C GLY A 179 13.74 7.98 26.51
N GLU A 180 13.39 8.94 27.38
CA GLU A 180 11.99 9.20 27.73
C GLU A 180 11.20 9.70 26.49
N GLY A 181 9.95 9.25 26.34
CA GLY A 181 9.03 9.75 25.30
C GLY A 181 9.17 9.14 23.90
N ARG A 182 9.97 8.08 23.70
CA ARG A 182 10.04 7.36 22.42
C ARG A 182 8.83 6.43 22.24
N VAL A 183 8.22 6.44 21.06
CA VAL A 183 7.01 5.68 20.72
C VAL A 183 7.22 4.90 19.42
N LEU A 184 6.73 3.66 19.37
CA LEU A 184 6.56 2.87 18.15
C LEU A 184 5.08 2.46 18.07
N GLY A 185 4.35 2.98 17.09
CA GLY A 185 2.91 2.71 16.93
C GLY A 185 2.19 3.70 16.04
N THR A 186 0.86 3.67 16.08
CA THR A 186 -0.04 4.62 15.42
C THR A 186 -0.60 5.63 16.43
N THR A 187 -1.08 6.78 15.95
CA THR A 187 -1.68 7.85 16.78
C THR A 187 -3.21 7.88 16.72
N ASP A 188 -3.81 6.99 15.94
CA ASP A 188 -5.24 6.81 15.78
C ASP A 188 -5.72 5.50 16.42
N ASP A 189 -7.04 5.29 16.47
CA ASP A 189 -7.66 4.06 16.99
C ASP A 189 -7.62 2.89 15.98
N GLN A 190 -6.61 2.86 15.09
CA GLN A 190 -6.38 1.75 14.16
C GLN A 190 -5.41 0.72 14.76
N SER A 191 -5.51 -0.53 14.28
CA SER A 191 -4.64 -1.59 14.78
C SER A 191 -3.22 -1.48 14.22
N PHE A 192 -2.22 -1.68 15.09
CA PHE A 192 -0.80 -1.74 14.72
C PHE A 192 -0.37 -3.20 14.49
N GLN A 193 0.32 -3.49 13.38
CA GLN A 193 0.72 -4.85 13.00
C GLN A 193 2.24 -4.97 12.83
N ILE A 194 2.79 -6.09 13.31
CA ILE A 194 4.13 -6.53 12.96
C ILE A 194 4.01 -7.61 11.89
N ILE A 195 4.70 -7.42 10.77
CA ILE A 195 4.68 -8.28 9.59
C ILE A 195 6.09 -8.78 9.31
N VAL A 196 6.24 -10.08 9.08
CA VAL A 196 7.51 -10.72 8.70
C VAL A 196 7.27 -11.57 7.45
N GLY A 197 8.07 -11.35 6.39
CA GLY A 197 7.93 -12.09 5.14
C GLY A 197 6.55 -11.94 4.48
N GLY A 198 5.90 -10.79 4.65
CA GLY A 198 4.54 -10.54 4.14
C GLY A 198 3.41 -11.14 4.98
N THR A 199 3.70 -11.80 6.10
CA THR A 199 2.70 -12.41 7.00
C THR A 199 2.62 -11.65 8.33
N ARG A 200 1.41 -11.34 8.80
CA ARG A 200 1.17 -10.77 10.13
C ARG A 200 1.60 -11.77 11.22
N THR A 201 2.53 -11.37 12.08
CA THR A 201 3.01 -12.18 13.21
C THR A 201 2.50 -11.69 14.56
N LEU A 202 2.19 -10.40 14.67
CA LEU A 202 1.63 -9.79 15.89
C LEU A 202 0.66 -8.65 15.51
N LEU A 203 -0.46 -8.57 16.20
CA LEU A 203 -1.46 -7.51 16.10
C LEU A 203 -1.67 -6.87 17.48
N PHE A 204 -1.60 -5.54 17.55
CA PHE A 204 -2.08 -4.75 18.67
C PHE A 204 -3.40 -4.10 18.24
N ALA A 205 -4.51 -4.57 18.80
CA ALA A 205 -5.84 -4.10 18.45
C ALA A 205 -6.37 -3.15 19.54
N PRO A 206 -6.53 -1.85 19.26
CA PRO A 206 -6.96 -0.88 20.25
C PRO A 206 -8.40 -1.15 20.71
N LYS A 207 -8.67 -0.79 21.97
CA LYS A 207 -9.99 -0.79 22.61
C LYS A 207 -10.04 0.39 23.58
N PRO A 208 -11.23 0.96 23.89
CA PRO A 208 -11.35 2.16 24.72
C PRO A 208 -10.67 2.08 26.10
N SER A 209 -10.60 0.88 26.70
CA SER A 209 -10.04 0.67 28.04
C SER A 209 -8.81 -0.24 28.09
N SER A 210 -8.82 -1.34 27.34
CA SER A 210 -7.76 -2.35 27.41
C SER A 210 -7.57 -3.02 26.05
N PRO A 211 -6.45 -2.76 25.36
CA PRO A 211 -6.21 -3.30 24.02
C PRO A 211 -6.08 -4.83 24.05
N ASN A 212 -6.29 -5.43 22.89
CA ASN A 212 -6.04 -6.85 22.67
C ASN A 212 -4.70 -7.06 21.96
N ILE A 213 -4.05 -8.19 22.22
CA ILE A 213 -2.81 -8.60 21.55
C ILE A 213 -3.01 -9.98 20.90
N VAL A 214 -2.71 -10.09 19.61
CA VAL A 214 -2.88 -11.35 18.84
C VAL A 214 -1.58 -11.72 18.13
N GLY A 215 -0.87 -12.71 18.65
CA GLY A 215 0.32 -13.29 18.05
C GLY A 215 0.05 -14.56 17.25
N GLY A 216 1.03 -14.96 16.45
CA GLY A 216 1.06 -16.25 15.75
C GLY A 216 0.31 -16.24 14.42
N TYR A 217 -0.34 -17.37 14.10
CA TYR A 217 -1.09 -17.53 12.87
C TYR A 217 -2.11 -16.41 12.68
N TRP A 218 -2.14 -15.81 11.49
CA TRP A 218 -2.95 -14.62 11.20
C TRP A 218 -4.46 -14.85 11.38
N GLY A 219 -4.92 -16.11 11.33
CA GLY A 219 -6.31 -16.48 11.58
C GLY A 219 -6.66 -16.64 13.07
N ASN A 220 -5.72 -16.46 14.01
CA ASN A 220 -6.06 -16.38 15.43
C ASN A 220 -7.00 -15.19 15.68
N GLU A 221 -8.01 -15.41 16.53
CA GLU A 221 -9.15 -14.51 16.67
C GLU A 221 -9.40 -14.12 18.13
N ILE A 222 -9.64 -12.83 18.34
CA ILE A 222 -10.19 -12.30 19.58
C ILE A 222 -11.50 -11.60 19.19
N LEU A 223 -12.65 -12.02 19.75
CA LEU A 223 -13.96 -11.51 19.33
C LEU A 223 -14.07 -9.98 19.45
N THR A 224 -14.84 -9.36 18.56
CA THR A 224 -14.91 -7.90 18.43
C THR A 224 -15.31 -7.18 19.71
N GLU A 225 -16.19 -7.73 20.54
CA GLU A 225 -16.62 -7.08 21.80
C GLU A 225 -15.66 -7.32 22.97
N THR A 226 -14.64 -8.17 22.78
CA THR A 226 -13.71 -8.51 23.86
C THR A 226 -12.58 -7.49 23.97
N TYR A 227 -12.09 -7.26 25.19
CA TYR A 227 -11.00 -6.33 25.47
C TYR A 227 -10.06 -6.89 26.55
N GLY A 228 -8.83 -6.37 26.60
CA GLY A 228 -7.77 -6.77 27.52
C GLY A 228 -7.28 -8.21 27.37
N SER A 229 -7.51 -8.82 26.21
CA SER A 229 -7.23 -10.23 25.97
C SER A 229 -5.97 -10.44 25.16
N VAL A 230 -5.32 -11.59 25.38
CA VAL A 230 -4.03 -11.91 24.74
C VAL A 230 -4.06 -13.32 24.18
N ILE A 231 -3.70 -13.44 22.91
CA ILE A 231 -3.19 -14.68 22.31
C ILE A 231 -1.71 -14.44 22.06
N ALA A 232 -0.83 -15.12 22.80
CA ALA A 232 0.61 -14.88 22.68
C ALA A 232 1.22 -15.46 21.39
N GLY A 233 0.59 -16.47 20.78
CA GLY A 233 1.12 -17.10 19.56
C GLY A 233 0.37 -18.35 19.12
N GLY A 234 1.05 -19.17 18.30
CA GLY A 234 0.54 -20.45 17.81
C GLY A 234 -0.59 -20.33 16.79
N GLY A 235 -1.44 -21.35 16.70
CA GLY A 235 -2.51 -21.46 15.71
C GLY A 235 -2.05 -22.05 14.38
N SER A 236 -3.02 -22.48 13.57
CA SER A 236 -2.84 -22.95 12.18
C SER A 236 -4.16 -22.78 11.42
N PRO A 237 -4.18 -22.96 10.08
CA PRO A 237 -5.40 -22.83 9.28
C PRO A 237 -6.59 -23.65 9.79
N ASP A 238 -6.36 -24.88 10.26
CA ASP A 238 -7.43 -25.78 10.71
C ASP A 238 -7.73 -25.67 12.22
N HIS A 239 -6.89 -24.94 12.96
CA HIS A 239 -6.90 -24.93 14.42
C HIS A 239 -6.41 -23.58 14.94
N ILE A 240 -7.22 -22.56 14.68
CA ILE A 240 -6.99 -21.22 15.22
C ILE A 240 -7.13 -21.22 16.76
N ASN A 241 -6.38 -20.36 17.43
CA ASN A 241 -6.65 -20.00 18.81
C ASN A 241 -7.71 -18.90 18.83
N SER A 242 -8.70 -19.01 19.72
CA SER A 242 -9.85 -18.11 19.80
C SER A 242 -10.12 -17.65 21.22
N VAL A 243 -10.23 -16.34 21.42
CA VAL A 243 -10.65 -15.73 22.69
C VAL A 243 -12.01 -15.08 22.51
N THR A 244 -12.95 -15.43 23.39
CA THR A 244 -14.32 -14.88 23.38
C THR A 244 -14.70 -14.18 24.69
N GLY A 245 -13.89 -14.31 25.74
CA GLY A 245 -14.10 -13.64 27.03
C GLY A 245 -13.18 -12.44 27.22
N ASN A 246 -13.62 -11.44 27.99
CA ASN A 246 -12.78 -10.30 28.39
C ASN A 246 -11.60 -10.75 29.25
N TYR A 247 -10.48 -10.03 29.20
CA TYR A 247 -9.29 -10.27 30.04
C TYR A 247 -8.75 -11.72 29.96
N SER A 248 -9.02 -12.41 28.87
CA SER A 248 -8.69 -13.83 28.74
C SER A 248 -7.34 -14.03 28.06
N PHE A 249 -6.73 -15.18 28.35
CA PHE A 249 -5.37 -15.46 27.93
C PHE A 249 -5.24 -16.82 27.25
N ILE A 250 -4.58 -16.83 26.09
CA ILE A 250 -4.05 -18.03 25.46
C ILE A 250 -2.54 -17.88 25.29
N GLY A 251 -1.75 -18.72 25.96
CA GLY A 251 -0.29 -18.67 25.88
C GLY A 251 0.29 -19.18 24.56
N GLY A 252 -0.49 -19.91 23.77
CA GLY A 252 -0.11 -20.39 22.45
C GLY A 252 -0.75 -21.74 22.14
N GLY A 253 -0.01 -22.62 21.46
CA GLY A 253 -0.52 -23.90 21.02
C GLY A 253 -1.49 -23.76 19.85
N ASN A 254 -2.42 -24.70 19.71
CA ASN A 254 -3.18 -24.86 18.47
C ASN A 254 -4.63 -25.28 18.76
N GLY A 255 -5.62 -24.57 18.21
CA GLY A 255 -7.04 -24.88 18.38
C GLY A 255 -7.61 -24.58 19.78
N ASN A 256 -6.96 -23.73 20.58
CA ASN A 256 -7.37 -23.46 21.97
C ASN A 256 -8.48 -22.39 22.03
N VAL A 257 -9.34 -22.48 23.04
CA VAL A 257 -10.44 -21.53 23.27
C VAL A 257 -10.45 -21.04 24.72
N ALA A 258 -10.34 -19.73 24.92
CA ALA A 258 -10.59 -19.07 26.20
C ALA A 258 -11.88 -18.24 26.10
N GLY A 259 -12.97 -18.78 26.60
CA GLY A 259 -14.33 -18.32 26.30
C GLY A 259 -15.03 -17.50 27.39
N GLY A 260 -14.68 -17.71 28.67
CA GLY A 260 -15.26 -16.94 29.78
C GLY A 260 -14.39 -15.76 30.18
N ALA A 261 -14.94 -14.77 30.89
CA ALA A 261 -14.14 -13.64 31.37
C ALA A 261 -13.01 -14.11 32.30
N GLY A 262 -11.78 -13.60 32.11
CA GLY A 262 -10.60 -14.03 32.86
C GLY A 262 -10.18 -15.48 32.63
N ALA A 263 -10.70 -16.15 31.60
CA ALA A 263 -10.35 -17.54 31.32
C ALA A 263 -8.90 -17.66 30.84
N THR A 264 -8.23 -18.73 31.28
CA THR A 264 -6.82 -18.96 30.97
C THR A 264 -6.63 -20.32 30.31
N VAL A 265 -5.98 -20.33 29.14
CA VAL A 265 -5.42 -21.53 28.53
C VAL A 265 -3.93 -21.33 28.29
N SER A 266 -3.06 -21.98 29.05
CA SER A 266 -1.61 -21.72 28.92
C SER A 266 -1.03 -22.22 27.59
N GLY A 267 -1.65 -23.20 26.93
CA GLY A 267 -1.25 -23.71 25.61
C GLY A 267 -1.81 -25.08 25.30
N GLY A 268 -1.09 -25.88 24.50
CA GLY A 268 -1.47 -27.24 24.12
C GLY A 268 -2.36 -27.31 22.88
N PHE A 269 -3.10 -28.41 22.71
CA PHE A 269 -3.93 -28.66 21.53
C PHE A 269 -5.41 -28.83 21.91
N ARG A 270 -6.30 -28.03 21.33
CA ARG A 270 -7.76 -28.13 21.49
C ARG A 270 -8.28 -28.01 22.92
N ASN A 271 -7.61 -27.26 23.78
CA ASN A 271 -8.06 -27.00 25.15
C ASN A 271 -9.11 -25.89 25.22
N LYS A 272 -10.07 -26.00 26.14
CA LYS A 272 -11.21 -25.07 26.26
C LYS A 272 -11.44 -24.64 27.70
N ALA A 273 -11.15 -23.39 28.03
CA ALA A 273 -11.58 -22.75 29.28
C ALA A 273 -12.83 -21.89 28.99
N ARG A 274 -14.03 -22.41 29.24
CA ARG A 274 -15.30 -21.85 28.74
C ARG A 274 -16.02 -20.91 29.70
N ALA A 275 -15.80 -21.06 30.99
CA ALA A 275 -16.49 -20.29 32.01
C ALA A 275 -15.61 -19.18 32.58
N GLU A 276 -16.23 -18.25 33.29
CA GLU A 276 -15.53 -17.17 33.98
C GLU A 276 -14.50 -17.73 34.97
N SER A 277 -13.31 -17.15 34.95
CA SER A 277 -12.14 -17.52 35.76
C SER A 277 -11.71 -18.99 35.62
N SER A 278 -12.18 -19.69 34.58
CA SER A 278 -11.81 -21.08 34.34
C SER A 278 -10.38 -21.20 33.79
N THR A 279 -9.68 -22.26 34.19
CA THR A 279 -8.27 -22.46 33.83
C THR A 279 -8.05 -23.84 33.22
N VAL A 280 -7.33 -23.88 32.10
CA VAL A 280 -6.72 -25.10 31.56
C VAL A 280 -5.23 -24.87 31.37
N SER A 281 -4.39 -25.51 32.17
CA SER A 281 -2.94 -25.27 32.14
C SER A 281 -2.23 -25.86 30.91
N GLY A 282 -2.90 -26.69 30.11
CA GLY A 282 -2.37 -27.23 28.86
C GLY A 282 -2.91 -28.62 28.51
N GLY A 283 -2.12 -29.41 27.78
CA GLY A 283 -2.46 -30.78 27.38
C GLY A 283 -3.23 -30.86 26.06
N TRP A 284 -4.03 -31.92 25.90
CA TRP A 284 -4.82 -32.18 24.69
C TRP A 284 -6.31 -32.36 25.02
N SER A 285 -7.16 -31.56 24.39
CA SER A 285 -8.63 -31.72 24.41
C SER A 285 -9.25 -31.65 25.81
N ASN A 286 -8.67 -30.86 26.71
CA ASN A 286 -9.21 -30.62 28.04
C ASN A 286 -10.29 -29.53 28.03
N SER A 287 -11.25 -29.59 28.95
CA SER A 287 -12.35 -28.62 29.04
C SER A 287 -12.67 -28.22 30.49
N ALA A 288 -12.45 -26.95 30.85
CA ALA A 288 -12.96 -26.34 32.07
C ALA A 288 -14.26 -25.57 31.74
N ARG A 289 -15.40 -25.94 32.33
CA ARG A 289 -16.74 -25.44 31.97
C ARG A 289 -17.50 -24.80 33.13
N GLY A 290 -17.11 -25.05 34.38
CA GLY A 290 -17.72 -24.41 35.55
C GLY A 290 -17.04 -23.10 35.93
N TYR A 291 -17.75 -22.23 36.64
CA TYR A 291 -17.20 -20.99 37.20
C TYR A 291 -15.96 -21.32 38.05
N SER A 292 -14.83 -20.65 37.80
CA SER A 292 -13.56 -20.90 38.51
C SER A 292 -13.10 -22.37 38.50
N SER A 293 -13.53 -23.17 37.51
CA SER A 293 -13.09 -24.56 37.37
C SER A 293 -11.67 -24.66 36.83
N THR A 294 -10.95 -25.72 37.22
CA THR A 294 -9.55 -25.91 36.85
C THR A 294 -9.30 -27.29 36.26
N VAL A 295 -8.58 -27.34 35.13
CA VAL A 295 -7.94 -28.55 34.62
C VAL A 295 -6.43 -28.33 34.54
N GLY A 296 -5.66 -29.07 35.34
CA GLY A 296 -4.20 -28.93 35.40
C GLY A 296 -3.47 -29.44 34.15
N GLY A 297 -4.13 -30.20 33.28
CA GLY A 297 -3.58 -30.67 32.00
C GLY A 297 -4.06 -32.07 31.63
N GLY A 298 -3.24 -32.82 30.88
CA GLY A 298 -3.54 -34.21 30.49
C GLY A 298 -4.30 -34.33 29.17
N TYR A 299 -5.07 -35.41 29.01
CA TYR A 299 -5.83 -35.70 27.79
C TYR A 299 -7.32 -35.90 28.08
N GLY A 300 -8.18 -35.12 27.43
CA GLY A 300 -9.63 -35.34 27.46
C GLY A 300 -10.30 -35.16 28.83
N ASN A 301 -9.70 -34.40 29.74
CA ASN A 301 -10.25 -34.15 31.08
C ASN A 301 -11.31 -33.04 31.06
N VAL A 302 -12.30 -33.14 31.94
CA VAL A 302 -13.41 -32.18 32.03
C VAL A 302 -13.68 -31.79 33.48
N ALA A 303 -13.60 -30.48 33.77
CA ALA A 303 -14.07 -29.89 35.03
C ALA A 303 -15.35 -29.10 34.74
N GLU A 304 -16.51 -29.67 35.04
CA GLU A 304 -17.83 -29.17 34.66
C GLU A 304 -18.51 -28.34 35.76
N GLY A 305 -18.33 -28.70 37.02
CA GLY A 305 -18.95 -28.00 38.15
C GLY A 305 -18.25 -26.69 38.50
N SER A 306 -18.96 -25.77 39.15
CA SER A 306 -18.33 -24.56 39.70
C SER A 306 -17.30 -24.93 40.78
N GLU A 307 -16.13 -24.29 40.71
CA GLU A 307 -14.99 -24.56 41.60
C GLU A 307 -14.53 -26.03 41.58
N SER A 308 -14.87 -26.77 40.51
CA SER A 308 -14.41 -28.14 40.32
C SER A 308 -12.96 -28.16 39.85
N THR A 309 -12.25 -29.22 40.21
CA THR A 309 -10.84 -29.38 39.86
C THR A 309 -10.57 -30.78 39.29
N VAL A 310 -9.92 -30.82 38.13
CA VAL A 310 -9.23 -32.01 37.65
C VAL A 310 -7.73 -31.73 37.61
N GLY A 311 -6.94 -32.41 38.43
CA GLY A 311 -5.49 -32.18 38.50
C GLY A 311 -4.75 -32.54 37.22
N GLY A 312 -5.23 -33.53 36.47
CA GLY A 312 -4.67 -33.96 35.19
C GLY A 312 -5.11 -35.39 34.84
N GLY A 313 -4.26 -36.13 34.10
CA GLY A 313 -4.53 -37.52 33.73
C GLY A 313 -5.26 -37.67 32.39
N GLU A 314 -6.07 -38.71 32.26
CA GLU A 314 -6.80 -39.03 31.02
C GLU A 314 -8.29 -39.27 31.30
N HIS A 315 -9.17 -38.58 30.57
CA HIS A 315 -10.63 -38.80 30.62
C HIS A 315 -11.27 -38.72 32.01
N ASN A 316 -10.74 -37.88 32.89
CA ASN A 316 -11.33 -37.62 34.20
C ASN A 316 -12.45 -36.57 34.12
N LEU A 317 -13.51 -36.73 34.91
CA LEU A 317 -14.66 -35.83 34.97
C LEU A 317 -14.97 -35.41 36.41
N ALA A 318 -14.89 -34.11 36.69
CA ALA A 318 -15.37 -33.48 37.92
C ALA A 318 -16.66 -32.71 37.61
N GLN A 319 -17.83 -33.26 37.96
CA GLN A 319 -19.11 -32.86 37.37
C GLN A 319 -19.86 -31.77 38.14
N ASP A 320 -19.85 -31.82 39.47
CA ASP A 320 -20.67 -30.95 40.33
C ASP A 320 -19.79 -29.94 41.10
N THR A 321 -20.44 -29.02 41.83
CA THR A 321 -19.79 -27.95 42.57
C THR A 321 -18.83 -28.51 43.62
N TYR A 322 -17.64 -27.91 43.72
CA TYR A 322 -16.57 -28.33 44.64
C TYR A 322 -16.05 -29.76 44.42
N THR A 323 -16.33 -30.38 43.28
CA THR A 323 -15.82 -31.74 42.99
C THR A 323 -14.32 -31.72 42.69
N THR A 324 -13.61 -32.76 43.11
CA THR A 324 -12.18 -32.90 42.84
C THR A 324 -11.85 -34.27 42.28
N VAL A 325 -11.12 -34.32 41.17
CA VAL A 325 -10.41 -35.51 40.70
C VAL A 325 -8.93 -35.17 40.62
N SER A 326 -8.10 -35.73 41.49
CA SER A 326 -6.67 -35.36 41.53
C SER A 326 -5.91 -35.81 40.27
N GLY A 327 -6.36 -36.86 39.59
CA GLY A 327 -5.77 -37.36 38.35
C GLY A 327 -6.17 -38.80 38.04
N GLY A 328 -5.31 -39.55 37.36
CA GLY A 328 -5.57 -40.95 36.97
C GLY A 328 -6.26 -41.07 35.60
N ARG A 329 -6.98 -42.18 35.38
CA ARG A 329 -7.72 -42.41 34.13
C ARG A 329 -9.17 -42.79 34.39
N ASP A 330 -10.09 -42.20 33.63
CA ASP A 330 -11.52 -42.52 33.64
C ASP A 330 -12.16 -42.41 35.04
N ASN A 331 -11.71 -41.46 35.86
CA ASN A 331 -12.29 -41.21 37.18
C ASN A 331 -13.41 -40.17 37.10
N HIS A 332 -14.43 -40.31 37.94
CA HIS A 332 -15.65 -39.51 37.87
C HIS A 332 -16.13 -39.08 39.27
N ALA A 333 -16.05 -37.78 39.57
CA ALA A 333 -16.63 -37.18 40.77
C ALA A 333 -17.95 -36.47 40.39
N ALA A 334 -19.09 -37.04 40.79
CA ALA A 334 -20.43 -36.62 40.36
C ALA A 334 -21.24 -35.87 41.42
N GLY A 335 -20.98 -36.13 42.71
CA GLY A 335 -21.76 -35.53 43.79
C GLY A 335 -21.15 -34.21 44.24
N MET A 336 -21.95 -33.22 44.62
CA MET A 336 -21.46 -31.99 45.25
C MET A 336 -20.44 -32.28 46.36
N ALA A 337 -19.29 -31.60 46.32
CA ALA A 337 -18.15 -31.80 47.23
C ALA A 337 -17.58 -33.23 47.29
N SER A 338 -17.85 -34.07 46.28
CA SER A 338 -17.23 -35.40 46.18
C SER A 338 -15.79 -35.33 45.70
N SER A 339 -14.99 -36.34 46.05
CA SER A 339 -13.60 -36.40 45.64
C SER A 339 -13.15 -37.78 45.20
N VAL A 340 -12.33 -37.81 44.16
CA VAL A 340 -11.57 -38.99 43.72
C VAL A 340 -10.08 -38.66 43.76
N GLY A 341 -9.33 -39.35 44.62
CA GLY A 341 -7.88 -39.10 44.80
C GLY A 341 -7.02 -39.57 43.62
N GLY A 342 -7.57 -40.37 42.70
CA GLY A 342 -6.91 -40.82 41.47
C GLY A 342 -7.22 -42.28 41.15
N GLY A 343 -6.30 -42.96 40.45
CA GLY A 343 -6.45 -44.37 40.06
C GLY A 343 -7.15 -44.56 38.72
N LEU A 344 -7.82 -45.70 38.54
CA LEU A 344 -8.50 -46.10 37.30
C LEU A 344 -9.99 -46.36 37.56
N TYR A 345 -10.88 -45.82 36.73
CA TYR A 345 -12.31 -46.16 36.74
C TYR A 345 -13.04 -45.93 38.07
N ASN A 346 -12.59 -44.99 38.90
CA ASN A 346 -13.22 -44.74 40.19
C ASN A 346 -14.35 -43.72 40.08
N GLY A 347 -15.45 -43.95 40.80
CA GLY A 347 -16.62 -43.07 40.81
C GLY A 347 -17.03 -42.63 42.22
N ALA A 348 -17.20 -41.33 42.45
CA ALA A 348 -17.74 -40.78 43.69
C ALA A 348 -19.00 -39.95 43.34
N SER A 349 -20.20 -40.53 43.46
CA SER A 349 -21.44 -39.87 43.01
C SER A 349 -22.37 -39.43 44.14
N GLY A 350 -22.09 -39.83 45.39
CA GLY A 350 -22.80 -39.30 46.55
C GLY A 350 -22.34 -37.90 46.93
N VAL A 351 -23.21 -37.08 47.51
CA VAL A 351 -22.83 -35.78 48.08
C VAL A 351 -21.78 -36.00 49.17
N ALA A 352 -20.66 -35.27 49.08
CA ALA A 352 -19.50 -35.40 49.96
C ALA A 352 -18.96 -36.84 50.07
N SER A 353 -19.12 -37.65 49.01
CA SER A 353 -18.52 -38.98 48.92
C SER A 353 -17.03 -38.91 48.56
N VAL A 354 -16.28 -39.93 48.98
CA VAL A 354 -14.83 -39.98 48.75
C VAL A 354 -14.43 -41.34 48.19
N VAL A 355 -13.64 -41.34 47.12
CA VAL A 355 -12.85 -42.50 46.71
C VAL A 355 -11.38 -42.11 46.74
N SER A 356 -10.60 -42.63 47.69
CA SER A 356 -9.20 -42.21 47.81
C SER A 356 -8.32 -42.66 46.63
N GLY A 357 -8.72 -43.70 45.91
CA GLY A 357 -8.05 -44.16 44.69
C GLY A 357 -8.34 -45.63 44.37
N GLY A 358 -7.43 -46.30 43.68
CA GLY A 358 -7.53 -47.73 43.33
C GLY A 358 -8.08 -47.98 41.93
N ASP A 359 -8.73 -49.13 41.73
CA ASP A 359 -9.26 -49.57 40.43
C ASP A 359 -10.74 -49.97 40.55
N ASN A 360 -11.62 -49.27 39.83
CA ASN A 360 -13.05 -49.57 39.74
C ASN A 360 -13.79 -49.55 41.10
N ASN A 361 -13.53 -48.53 41.91
CA ASN A 361 -14.22 -48.30 43.17
C ASN A 361 -15.38 -47.30 43.00
N TYR A 362 -16.50 -47.51 43.71
CA TYR A 362 -17.70 -46.70 43.55
C TYR A 362 -18.33 -46.28 44.89
N ALA A 363 -18.48 -44.98 45.13
CA ALA A 363 -19.07 -44.39 46.33
C ALA A 363 -20.33 -43.59 46.00
N PRO A 364 -21.51 -44.22 45.79
CA PRO A 364 -22.75 -43.51 45.49
C PRO A 364 -23.52 -43.01 46.71
N GLY A 365 -23.26 -43.53 47.91
CA GLY A 365 -23.95 -43.08 49.13
C GLY A 365 -23.52 -41.66 49.54
N ARG A 366 -24.44 -40.87 50.10
CA ARG A 366 -24.08 -39.58 50.71
C ARG A 366 -23.10 -39.81 51.86
N TRP A 367 -22.03 -39.02 51.94
CA TRP A 367 -20.94 -39.18 52.91
C TRP A 367 -20.26 -40.57 52.89
N SER A 368 -20.44 -41.35 51.83
CA SER A 368 -19.81 -42.66 51.71
C SER A 368 -18.32 -42.55 51.38
N ILE A 369 -17.54 -43.51 51.85
CA ILE A 369 -16.09 -43.54 51.67
C ILE A 369 -15.67 -44.89 51.11
N VAL A 370 -14.90 -44.86 50.03
CA VAL A 370 -14.07 -45.99 49.62
C VAL A 370 -12.61 -45.61 49.81
N ALA A 371 -11.94 -46.24 50.78
CA ALA A 371 -10.56 -45.91 51.12
C ALA A 371 -9.53 -46.33 50.05
N GLY A 372 -9.94 -47.15 49.08
CA GLY A 372 -9.11 -47.60 47.98
C GLY A 372 -9.35 -49.08 47.66
N GLY A 373 -8.40 -49.70 46.96
CA GLY A 373 -8.46 -51.12 46.60
C GLY A 373 -9.09 -51.35 45.23
N LYS A 374 -9.78 -52.48 45.03
CA LYS A 374 -10.35 -52.85 43.73
C LYS A 374 -11.79 -53.36 43.80
N ASN A 375 -12.67 -52.86 42.94
CA ASN A 375 -14.07 -53.29 42.81
C ASN A 375 -14.94 -53.08 44.07
N ASN A 376 -14.60 -52.12 44.93
CA ASN A 376 -15.37 -51.86 46.14
C ASN A 376 -16.57 -50.95 45.87
N THR A 377 -17.64 -51.07 46.65
CA THR A 377 -18.82 -50.21 46.56
C THR A 377 -19.33 -49.81 47.94
N ALA A 378 -19.52 -48.52 48.16
CA ALA A 378 -20.10 -47.95 49.39
C ALA A 378 -21.41 -47.21 49.05
N SER A 379 -22.54 -47.95 49.08
CA SER A 379 -23.84 -47.43 48.63
C SER A 379 -24.72 -46.85 49.74
N GLY A 380 -24.50 -47.25 50.99
CA GLY A 380 -25.23 -46.69 52.11
C GLY A 380 -24.80 -45.26 52.44
N GLU A 381 -25.71 -44.46 52.99
CA GLU A 381 -25.36 -43.17 53.59
C GLU A 381 -24.34 -43.39 54.72
N SER A 382 -23.27 -42.60 54.75
CA SER A 382 -22.17 -42.73 55.71
C SER A 382 -21.51 -44.13 55.74
N SER A 383 -21.59 -44.89 54.66
CA SER A 383 -20.97 -46.22 54.57
C SER A 383 -19.47 -46.16 54.23
N PHE A 384 -18.73 -47.20 54.62
CA PHE A 384 -17.30 -47.34 54.38
C PHE A 384 -16.98 -48.69 53.72
N ALA A 385 -16.24 -48.68 52.61
CA ALA A 385 -15.71 -49.87 51.96
C ALA A 385 -14.20 -49.78 51.71
N SER A 386 -13.48 -50.90 51.81
CA SER A 386 -12.04 -51.00 51.48
C SER A 386 -11.70 -52.39 50.95
N GLY A 387 -10.47 -52.61 50.47
CA GLY A 387 -10.00 -53.94 50.11
C GLY A 387 -10.34 -54.38 48.68
N ARG A 388 -10.94 -55.57 48.50
CA ARG A 388 -11.29 -56.10 47.18
C ARG A 388 -12.70 -56.66 47.17
N MET A 389 -13.54 -56.14 46.28
CA MET A 389 -14.95 -56.55 46.13
C MET A 389 -15.82 -56.31 47.38
N ALA A 390 -15.42 -55.43 48.29
CA ALA A 390 -16.22 -55.05 49.46
C ALA A 390 -17.48 -54.29 49.04
N LYS A 391 -18.63 -54.61 49.65
CA LYS A 391 -19.95 -54.02 49.34
C LYS A 391 -20.63 -53.54 50.61
N ALA A 392 -20.47 -52.26 50.95
CA ALA A 392 -21.16 -51.61 52.07
C ALA A 392 -22.50 -51.03 51.57
N LEU A 393 -23.54 -51.86 51.54
CA LEU A 393 -24.82 -51.55 50.87
C LEU A 393 -25.86 -50.84 51.76
N HIS A 394 -25.64 -50.79 53.07
CA HIS A 394 -26.58 -50.24 54.04
C HIS A 394 -26.01 -48.99 54.72
N ASP A 395 -26.89 -48.12 55.21
CA ASP A 395 -26.49 -46.89 55.91
C ASP A 395 -25.62 -47.22 57.13
N GLY A 396 -24.51 -46.50 57.27
CA GLY A 396 -23.51 -46.72 58.31
C GLY A 396 -22.74 -48.05 58.22
N ALA A 397 -22.91 -48.84 57.15
CA ALA A 397 -22.20 -50.11 57.01
C ALA A 397 -20.68 -49.91 56.84
N PHE A 398 -19.91 -50.80 57.47
CA PHE A 398 -18.46 -50.87 57.31
C PHE A 398 -18.07 -52.25 56.76
N VAL A 399 -17.37 -52.28 55.63
CA VAL A 399 -16.92 -53.52 54.96
C VAL A 399 -15.46 -53.37 54.50
N TRP A 400 -14.64 -54.39 54.70
CA TRP A 400 -13.20 -54.42 54.38
C TRP A 400 -12.86 -55.67 53.56
#